data_AF-A0A5E4I2C5-F1
#
_entry.id   AF-A0A5E4I2C5-F1
#
_cell.length_a   1.000
_cell.length_b   1.000
_cell.length_c   1.000
_cell.angle_alpha   90.00
_cell.angle_beta   90.00
_cell.angle_gamma   90.00
#
_symmetry.space_group_name_H-M   'P 1'
#
loop_
_entity.id
_entity.type
_entity.pdbx_description
1 polymer ?
#
loop_
_entity_poly.entity_id
_entity_poly.type
_entity_poly.pdbx_seq_one_letter_code
_entity_poly.pdbx_strand_id
1 'polypeptide(L)'
;MSWKISFAFALLLLCASASAAWGDDTGFRGQWDPSGRNWQYYALVAVLVCIGFNALVYMLGTAFHLENMTRWAKAEFLQVSASSLMILFVVGMLFGVSGTVEYLQNWVIGQGSTVLCSGKNVNVMDSGGPIEIVKCKLQEHITNLDNMYNDIYKKNLKMEARTATCYILFGMPVSCGDWNMEWHKKVEQAHLLGEKIVPLQVALNGQYALATYIANNMLGVFLPLGIILRIFPITRGVGGLLIAIAIGFYFVFPVIFVMQDPTFVKAAGRPSAIMQDPDMCFAGFKGVSILINSIPQSEDDSISMDYNNYGELLAQLTVKIMFYPFVAFALALIFVRAATPLLGGDTGEIMRMIAKLT
;
A
#
# COMPACT_ATOMS: atom_id res chain seq x y z
N MET A 1 -23.83 13.74 -40.24
CA MET A 1 -22.56 13.06 -39.94
C MET A 1 -21.47 14.01 -39.44
N SER A 2 -21.41 15.27 -39.92
CA SER A 2 -20.42 16.27 -39.46
C SER A 2 -20.50 16.61 -37.97
N TRP A 3 -21.69 16.66 -37.37
CA TRP A 3 -21.83 17.03 -35.95
C TRP A 3 -21.12 16.07 -34.98
N LYS A 4 -21.03 14.77 -35.31
CA LYS A 4 -20.32 13.78 -34.47
C LYS A 4 -18.81 14.01 -34.45
N ILE A 5 -18.24 14.44 -35.58
CA ILE A 5 -16.82 14.75 -35.73
C ILE A 5 -16.52 16.07 -35.00
N SER A 6 -17.37 17.09 -35.16
CA SER A 6 -17.25 18.35 -34.42
C SER A 6 -17.35 18.16 -32.90
N PHE A 7 -18.21 17.26 -32.43
CA PHE A 7 -18.34 16.96 -31.00
C PHE A 7 -17.07 16.27 -30.44
N ALA A 8 -16.50 15.31 -31.17
CA ALA A 8 -15.24 14.67 -30.78
C ALA A 8 -14.06 15.66 -30.75
N PHE A 9 -14.00 16.57 -31.72
CA PHE A 9 -12.96 17.59 -31.79
C PHE A 9 -13.12 18.67 -30.69
N ALA A 10 -14.36 19.05 -30.36
CA ALA A 10 -14.65 19.95 -29.25
C ALA A 10 -14.29 19.32 -27.90
N LEU A 11 -14.57 18.03 -27.71
CA LEU A 11 -14.17 17.29 -26.51
C LEU A 11 -12.64 17.23 -26.37
N LEU A 12 -11.92 17.04 -27.47
CA LEU A 12 -10.46 17.07 -27.51
C LEU A 12 -9.87 18.44 -27.17
N LEU A 13 -10.46 19.51 -27.70
CA LEU A 13 -10.06 20.88 -27.37
C LEU A 13 -10.33 21.22 -25.90
N LEU A 14 -11.44 20.75 -25.34
CA LEU A 14 -11.72 20.86 -23.90
C LEU A 14 -10.71 20.10 -23.05
N CYS A 15 -10.27 18.92 -23.47
CA CYS A 15 -9.23 18.16 -22.76
C CYS A 15 -7.86 18.84 -22.85
N ALA A 16 -7.50 19.40 -24.00
CA ALA A 16 -6.23 20.10 -24.20
C ALA A 16 -6.17 21.45 -23.46
N SER A 17 -7.30 22.16 -23.36
CA SER A 17 -7.39 23.38 -22.57
C SER A 17 -7.43 23.08 -21.07
N ALA A 18 -8.08 21.98 -20.68
CA ALA A 18 -8.01 21.49 -19.31
C ALA A 18 -6.55 21.22 -18.92
N SER A 19 -5.75 20.50 -19.71
CA SER A 19 -4.35 20.23 -19.34
C SER A 19 -3.44 21.48 -19.30
N ALA A 20 -3.74 22.52 -20.08
CA ALA A 20 -2.95 23.75 -20.11
C ALA A 20 -3.17 24.67 -18.89
N ALA A 21 -4.29 24.54 -18.17
CA ALA A 21 -4.64 25.39 -17.03
C ALA A 21 -3.94 24.96 -15.71
N TRP A 22 -3.07 23.96 -15.74
CA TRP A 22 -2.60 23.31 -14.51
C TRP A 22 -1.19 23.78 -14.17
N GLY A 23 -1.10 24.96 -13.56
CA GLY A 23 0.12 25.57 -13.03
C GLY A 23 0.45 25.18 -11.58
N ASP A 24 1.75 25.30 -11.29
CA ASP A 24 2.55 25.09 -10.08
C ASP A 24 2.77 23.66 -9.50
N ASP A 25 4.05 23.35 -9.33
CA ASP A 25 4.64 22.05 -8.95
C ASP A 25 4.62 21.76 -7.43
N THR A 26 4.08 22.66 -6.60
CA THR A 26 4.31 22.66 -5.15
C THR A 26 3.27 21.85 -4.33
N GLY A 27 2.72 20.76 -4.87
CA GLY A 27 1.72 19.95 -4.16
C GLY A 27 1.86 18.44 -4.39
N PHE A 28 0.83 17.66 -4.04
CA PHE A 28 0.71 16.20 -4.29
C PHE A 28 1.14 15.79 -5.72
N ARG A 29 1.04 16.72 -6.67
CA ARG A 29 1.49 16.60 -8.06
C ARG A 29 3.01 16.44 -8.22
N GLY A 30 3.82 17.17 -7.45
CA GLY A 30 5.29 17.06 -7.47
C GLY A 30 5.81 15.71 -6.95
N GLN A 31 5.00 15.01 -6.14
CA GLN A 31 5.31 13.66 -5.68
C GLN A 31 4.94 12.56 -6.66
N TRP A 32 4.00 12.82 -7.58
CA TRP A 32 3.64 11.87 -8.63
C TRP A 32 4.64 11.86 -9.78
N ASP A 33 5.47 12.89 -9.85
CA ASP A 33 6.50 12.98 -10.87
C ASP A 33 7.87 13.34 -10.28
N PRO A 34 8.48 12.45 -9.47
CA PRO A 34 9.86 12.63 -9.03
C PRO A 34 10.85 12.60 -10.22
N SER A 35 10.38 12.21 -11.42
CA SER A 35 11.20 12.05 -12.62
C SER A 35 11.02 13.13 -13.69
N GLY A 36 10.15 14.13 -13.47
CA GLY A 36 9.77 15.14 -14.47
C GLY A 36 9.14 14.59 -15.76
N ARG A 37 8.66 13.34 -15.76
CA ARG A 37 7.95 12.72 -16.88
C ARG A 37 6.45 12.96 -16.74
N ASN A 38 5.98 13.96 -17.49
CA ASN A 38 4.56 14.26 -17.73
C ASN A 38 3.81 13.09 -18.40
N TRP A 39 3.50 12.04 -17.65
CA TRP A 39 2.75 10.87 -18.14
C TRP A 39 1.37 11.24 -18.70
N GLN A 40 0.80 12.33 -18.21
CA GLN A 40 -0.44 12.93 -18.70
C GLN A 40 -0.35 13.26 -20.19
N TYR A 41 0.78 13.81 -20.62
CA TYR A 41 1.03 14.13 -22.02
C TYR A 41 1.03 12.86 -22.87
N TYR A 42 1.72 11.81 -22.41
CA TYR A 42 1.74 10.53 -23.12
C TYR A 42 0.35 9.89 -23.21
N ALA A 43 -0.45 9.94 -22.14
CA ALA A 43 -1.82 9.43 -22.16
C ALA A 43 -2.70 10.20 -23.15
N LEU A 44 -2.60 11.53 -23.19
CA LEU A 44 -3.38 12.37 -24.09
C LEU A 44 -2.97 12.15 -25.56
N VAL A 45 -1.66 12.10 -25.84
CA VAL A 45 -1.13 11.78 -27.18
C VAL A 45 -1.59 10.40 -27.62
N ALA A 46 -1.57 9.41 -26.72
CA ALA A 46 -2.02 8.07 -27.03
C ALA A 46 -3.51 8.02 -27.42
N VAL A 47 -4.38 8.72 -26.68
CA VAL A 47 -5.81 8.83 -27.02
C VAL A 47 -6.02 9.51 -28.38
N LEU A 48 -5.26 10.57 -28.67
CA LEU A 48 -5.31 11.27 -29.96
C LEU A 48 -4.93 10.34 -31.13
N VAL A 49 -3.84 9.58 -30.97
CA VAL A 49 -3.38 8.61 -31.98
C VAL A 49 -4.46 7.56 -32.25
N CYS A 50 -5.16 7.06 -31.23
CA CYS A 50 -6.25 6.10 -31.39
C CYS A 50 -7.43 6.65 -32.18
N ILE A 51 -7.87 7.85 -31.83
CA ILE A 51 -8.98 8.52 -32.50
C ILE A 51 -8.61 8.75 -33.97
N GLY A 52 -7.38 9.20 -34.23
CA GLY A 52 -6.84 9.37 -35.58
C GLY A 52 -6.82 8.06 -36.38
N PHE A 53 -6.31 6.98 -35.78
CA PHE A 53 -6.25 5.66 -36.44
C PHE A 53 -7.65 5.14 -36.81
N ASN A 54 -8.62 5.23 -35.88
CA ASN A 54 -10.00 4.80 -36.15
C ASN A 54 -10.67 5.65 -37.24
N ALA A 55 -10.38 6.95 -37.29
CA ALA A 55 -10.87 7.82 -38.35
C ALA A 55 -10.32 7.41 -39.73
N LEU A 56 -9.04 7.04 -39.81
CA LEU A 56 -8.43 6.55 -41.06
C LEU A 56 -9.05 5.24 -41.54
N VAL A 57 -9.24 4.26 -40.64
CA VAL A 57 -9.91 2.99 -40.97
C VAL A 57 -11.34 3.23 -41.47
N TYR A 58 -12.06 4.17 -40.86
CA TYR A 58 -13.40 4.53 -41.30
C TYR A 58 -13.41 5.15 -42.72
N MET A 59 -12.46 6.04 -43.02
CA MET A 59 -12.31 6.64 -44.36
C MET A 59 -11.96 5.57 -45.41
N LEU A 60 -11.04 4.65 -45.10
CA LEU A 60 -10.67 3.53 -45.96
C LEU A 60 -11.85 2.60 -46.25
N GLY A 61 -12.59 2.20 -45.21
CA GLY A 61 -13.78 1.36 -45.37
C GLY A 61 -14.84 2.00 -46.27
N THR A 62 -14.97 3.33 -46.19
CA THR A 62 -15.88 4.09 -47.06
C THR A 62 -15.36 4.20 -48.50
N ALA A 63 -14.06 4.46 -48.69
CA ALA A 63 -13.44 4.60 -50.01
C ALA A 63 -13.55 3.31 -50.84
N PHE A 64 -13.33 2.15 -50.20
CA PHE A 64 -13.42 0.84 -50.85
C PHE A 64 -14.81 0.20 -50.79
N HIS A 65 -15.83 0.89 -50.24
CA HIS A 65 -17.19 0.36 -50.06
C HIS A 65 -17.24 -0.99 -49.31
N LEU A 66 -16.31 -1.21 -48.37
CA LEU A 66 -16.27 -2.43 -47.56
C LEU A 66 -17.16 -2.27 -46.32
N GLU A 67 -18.40 -2.75 -46.41
CA GLU A 67 -19.37 -2.64 -45.31
C GLU A 67 -18.84 -3.20 -43.98
N ASN A 68 -18.11 -4.31 -44.02
CA ASN A 68 -17.55 -4.95 -42.83
C ASN A 68 -16.56 -4.04 -42.09
N MET A 69 -15.66 -3.35 -42.81
CA MET A 69 -14.74 -2.39 -42.19
C MET A 69 -15.49 -1.20 -41.59
N THR A 70 -16.52 -0.69 -42.26
CA THR A 70 -17.30 0.44 -41.73
C THR A 70 -18.06 0.07 -40.46
N ARG A 71 -18.61 -1.15 -40.37
CA ARG A 71 -19.29 -1.65 -39.17
C ARG A 71 -18.30 -1.83 -38.02
N TRP A 72 -17.14 -2.43 -38.30
CA TRP A 72 -16.07 -2.58 -37.31
C TRP A 72 -15.57 -1.23 -36.80
N ALA A 73 -15.27 -0.28 -37.69
CA ALA A 73 -14.80 1.05 -37.31
C ALA A 73 -15.83 1.83 -36.46
N LYS A 74 -17.14 1.68 -36.76
CA LYS A 74 -18.21 2.29 -35.96
C LYS A 74 -18.26 1.69 -34.54
N ALA A 75 -18.10 0.37 -34.41
CA ALA A 75 -18.07 -0.29 -33.11
C ALA A 75 -16.84 0.16 -32.30
N GLU A 76 -15.67 0.20 -32.92
CA GLU A 76 -14.44 0.62 -32.24
C GLU A 76 -14.44 2.10 -31.85
N PHE A 77 -15.04 2.97 -32.67
CA PHE A 77 -15.17 4.38 -32.33
C PHE A 77 -16.01 4.60 -31.05
N LEU A 78 -17.10 3.84 -30.88
CA LEU A 78 -17.90 3.88 -29.65
C LEU A 78 -17.13 3.35 -28.44
N GLN A 79 -16.27 2.36 -28.63
CA GLN A 79 -15.49 1.80 -27.53
C GLN A 79 -14.32 2.69 -27.11
N VAL A 80 -13.65 3.33 -28.07
CA VAL A 80 -12.61 4.33 -27.79
C VAL A 80 -13.19 5.56 -27.12
N SER A 81 -14.38 6.03 -27.51
CA SER A 81 -15.01 7.18 -26.86
C SER A 81 -15.45 6.88 -25.42
N ALA A 82 -16.02 5.70 -25.16
CA ALA A 82 -16.32 5.24 -23.80
C ALA A 82 -15.04 5.13 -22.95
N SER A 83 -13.96 4.63 -23.55
CA SER A 83 -12.64 4.52 -22.91
C SER A 83 -12.03 5.88 -22.58
N SER A 84 -12.11 6.86 -23.49
CA SER A 84 -11.62 8.20 -23.22
C SER A 84 -12.41 8.90 -22.11
N LEU A 85 -13.74 8.71 -22.08
CA LEU A 85 -14.57 9.27 -21.01
C LEU A 85 -14.22 8.65 -19.65
N MET A 86 -14.00 7.33 -19.62
CA MET A 86 -13.55 6.65 -18.41
C MET A 86 -12.17 7.12 -17.95
N ILE A 87 -11.22 7.29 -18.86
CA ILE A 87 -9.89 7.82 -18.52
C ILE A 87 -10.02 9.23 -17.94
N LEU A 88 -10.83 10.10 -18.55
CA LEU A 88 -11.09 11.45 -18.02
C LEU A 88 -11.74 11.40 -16.64
N PHE A 89 -12.69 10.47 -16.42
CA PHE A 89 -13.31 10.28 -15.11
C PHE A 89 -12.29 9.79 -14.08
N VAL A 90 -11.44 8.82 -14.41
CA VAL A 90 -10.40 8.30 -13.51
C VAL A 90 -9.37 9.38 -13.22
N VAL A 91 -8.87 10.07 -14.23
CA VAL A 91 -7.90 11.17 -14.08
C VAL A 91 -8.51 12.31 -13.27
N GLY A 92 -9.73 12.72 -13.60
CA GLY A 92 -10.47 13.75 -12.87
C GLY A 92 -10.75 13.33 -11.42
N MET A 93 -11.06 12.06 -11.18
CA MET A 93 -11.19 11.50 -9.84
C MET A 93 -9.84 11.54 -9.13
N LEU A 94 -8.75 11.06 -9.72
CA LEU A 94 -7.41 11.08 -9.11
C LEU A 94 -6.95 12.48 -8.69
N PHE A 95 -7.28 13.49 -9.49
CA PHE A 95 -6.92 14.88 -9.19
C PHE A 95 -7.92 15.58 -8.27
N GLY A 96 -9.21 15.28 -8.39
CA GLY A 96 -10.23 15.74 -7.44
C GLY A 96 -10.13 15.04 -6.08
N VAL A 97 -9.48 13.88 -6.03
CA VAL A 97 -9.21 13.07 -4.84
C VAL A 97 -8.24 13.75 -3.90
N SER A 98 -7.53 14.82 -4.29
CA SER A 98 -6.85 15.66 -3.30
C SER A 98 -7.81 16.11 -2.18
N GLY A 99 -9.06 16.41 -2.51
CA GLY A 99 -10.12 16.70 -1.54
C GLY A 99 -10.71 15.48 -0.85
N THR A 100 -10.67 14.28 -1.46
CA THR A 100 -11.15 13.06 -0.78
C THR A 100 -10.11 12.44 0.14
N VAL A 101 -8.81 12.64 -0.14
CA VAL A 101 -7.71 12.38 0.80
C VAL A 101 -7.87 13.29 2.00
N GLU A 102 -8.20 14.56 1.79
CA GLU A 102 -8.55 15.49 2.86
C GLU A 102 -9.79 15.02 3.64
N TYR A 103 -10.81 14.49 2.96
CA TYR A 103 -11.98 13.90 3.63
C TYR A 103 -11.62 12.65 4.47
N LEU A 104 -10.87 11.71 3.92
CA LEU A 104 -10.39 10.53 4.65
C LEU A 104 -9.55 10.95 5.85
N GLN A 105 -8.70 11.96 5.70
CA GLN A 105 -7.91 12.50 6.81
C GLN A 105 -8.81 13.14 7.87
N ASN A 106 -9.74 14.00 7.48
CA ASN A 106 -10.61 14.73 8.40
C ASN A 106 -11.52 13.79 9.19
N TRP A 107 -12.03 12.73 8.56
CA TRP A 107 -13.01 11.83 9.17
C TRP A 107 -12.43 10.54 9.76
N VAL A 108 -11.42 9.94 9.12
CA VAL A 108 -10.86 8.66 9.57
C VAL A 108 -9.70 8.87 10.54
N ILE A 109 -8.77 9.78 10.21
CA ILE A 109 -7.53 9.96 10.99
C ILE A 109 -7.67 11.14 11.99
N GLY A 110 -8.60 12.07 11.73
CA GLY A 110 -8.78 13.31 12.48
C GLY A 110 -7.84 14.42 11.99
N GLN A 111 -8.36 15.66 11.98
CA GLN A 111 -7.56 16.84 11.64
C GLN A 111 -6.37 17.01 12.59
N GLY A 112 -5.19 17.32 12.04
CA GLY A 112 -3.97 17.53 12.82
C GLY A 112 -3.34 16.25 13.39
N SER A 113 -3.75 15.07 12.91
CA SER A 113 -3.11 13.81 13.29
C SER A 113 -1.65 13.80 12.82
N THR A 114 -0.75 13.81 13.79
CA THR A 114 0.68 13.55 13.60
C THR A 114 0.95 12.11 13.96
N VAL A 115 1.55 11.35 13.05
CA VAL A 115 2.00 9.98 13.36
C VAL A 115 3.41 10.07 13.90
N LEU A 116 3.66 9.44 15.06
CA LEU A 116 5.01 9.33 15.60
C LEU A 116 5.73 8.23 14.83
N CYS A 117 6.88 8.59 14.30
CA CYS A 117 7.53 7.91 13.19
C CYS A 117 9.03 7.94 13.46
N SER A 118 9.56 6.86 14.05
CA SER A 118 10.95 6.81 14.55
C SER A 118 11.28 8.01 15.48
N GLY A 119 10.37 8.31 16.41
CA GLY A 119 10.50 9.44 17.35
C GLY A 119 10.24 10.84 16.75
N LYS A 120 9.99 10.95 15.44
CA LYS A 120 9.60 12.21 14.79
C LYS A 120 8.10 12.25 14.56
N ASN A 121 7.44 13.35 14.92
CA ASN A 121 6.05 13.57 14.55
C ASN A 121 6.00 14.00 13.09
N VAL A 122 5.44 13.16 12.22
CA VAL A 122 5.30 13.48 10.80
C VAL A 122 3.83 13.73 10.50
N ASN A 123 3.55 14.85 9.83
CA ASN A 123 2.23 15.18 9.34
C ASN A 123 1.89 14.30 8.14
N VAL A 124 0.69 13.75 8.15
CA VAL A 124 0.16 12.89 7.06
C VAL A 124 0.28 13.56 5.69
N MET A 125 0.04 14.87 5.62
CA MET A 125 0.00 15.64 4.38
C MET A 125 1.38 15.96 3.81
N ASP A 126 2.35 16.26 4.68
CA ASP A 126 3.70 16.64 4.25
C ASP A 126 4.53 15.43 3.80
N SER A 127 4.09 14.21 4.15
CA SER A 127 4.90 12.98 4.03
C SER A 127 4.84 12.30 2.67
N GLY A 128 3.92 12.65 1.77
CA GLY A 128 3.72 11.84 0.56
C GLY A 128 2.60 10.82 0.63
N GLY A 129 1.60 11.14 1.45
CA GLY A 129 0.32 10.44 1.46
C GLY A 129 0.33 9.14 2.27
N PRO A 130 -0.75 8.35 2.15
CA PRO A 130 -0.98 7.17 2.99
C PRO A 130 0.13 6.13 2.92
N ILE A 131 0.78 5.99 1.76
CA ILE A 131 1.81 4.96 1.56
C ILE A 131 3.10 5.27 2.32
N GLU A 132 3.48 6.55 2.45
CA GLU A 132 4.68 6.91 3.22
C GLU A 132 4.47 6.68 4.72
N ILE A 133 3.24 6.87 5.19
CA ILE A 133 2.86 6.56 6.57
C ILE A 133 2.98 5.07 6.85
N VAL A 134 2.52 4.22 5.92
CA VAL A 134 2.70 2.77 6.02
C VAL A 134 4.18 2.41 6.07
N LYS A 135 5.00 2.96 5.15
CA LYS A 135 6.46 2.75 5.15
C LYS A 135 7.11 3.16 6.47
N CYS A 136 6.71 4.31 7.01
CA CYS A 136 7.24 4.80 8.25
C CYS A 136 6.88 3.90 9.44
N LYS A 137 5.64 3.41 9.51
CA LYS A 137 5.21 2.50 10.57
C LYS A 137 5.90 1.14 10.48
N LEU A 138 6.10 0.64 9.26
CA LEU A 138 6.90 -0.57 9.04
C LEU A 138 8.35 -0.37 9.52
N GLN A 139 8.96 0.79 9.24
CA GLN A 139 10.30 1.11 9.70
C GLN A 139 10.40 1.17 11.24
N GLU A 140 9.38 1.70 11.91
CA GLU A 140 9.28 1.70 13.38
C GLU A 140 9.25 0.27 13.92
N HIS A 141 8.44 -0.61 13.32
CA HIS A 141 8.38 -2.03 13.71
C HIS A 141 9.70 -2.77 13.47
N ILE A 142 10.40 -2.49 12.36
CA ILE A 142 11.73 -3.04 12.09
C ILE A 142 12.72 -2.59 13.18
N THR A 143 12.77 -1.28 13.45
CA THR A 143 13.69 -0.72 14.46
C THR A 143 13.41 -1.28 15.85
N ASN A 144 12.13 -1.46 16.21
CA ASN A 144 11.75 -2.05 17.50
C ASN A 144 12.20 -3.51 17.61
N LEU A 145 12.03 -4.33 16.56
CA LEU A 145 12.52 -5.71 16.55
C LEU A 145 14.05 -5.78 16.58
N ASP A 146 14.74 -4.88 15.88
CA ASP A 146 16.21 -4.80 15.91
C ASP A 146 16.71 -4.48 17.32
N ASN A 147 16.07 -3.54 18.00
CA ASN A 147 16.39 -3.19 19.38
C ASN A 147 16.12 -4.36 20.34
N MET A 148 14.98 -5.05 20.20
CA MET A 148 14.66 -6.25 20.98
C MET A 148 15.69 -7.37 20.76
N TYR A 149 16.03 -7.65 19.50
CA TYR A 149 17.03 -8.65 19.16
C TYR A 149 18.40 -8.33 19.76
N ASN A 150 18.85 -7.08 19.62
CA ASN A 150 20.13 -6.63 20.17
C ASN A 150 20.15 -6.67 21.71
N ASP A 151 19.04 -6.36 22.38
CA ASP A 151 18.95 -6.47 23.84
C ASP A 151 19.00 -7.93 24.31
N ILE A 152 18.21 -8.81 23.67
CA ILE A 152 18.24 -10.26 23.95
C ILE A 152 19.64 -10.82 23.73
N TYR A 153 20.29 -10.46 22.62
CA TYR A 153 21.65 -10.89 22.30
C TYR A 153 22.66 -10.41 23.36
N LYS A 154 22.66 -9.12 23.72
CA LYS A 154 23.57 -8.56 24.74
C LYS A 154 23.37 -9.18 26.12
N LYS A 155 22.13 -9.46 26.51
CA LYS A 155 21.79 -10.13 27.77
C LYS A 155 22.22 -11.61 27.75
N ASN A 156 21.99 -12.30 26.62
CA ASN A 156 22.35 -13.71 26.48
C ASN A 156 23.87 -13.92 26.48
N LEU A 157 24.65 -13.05 25.84
CA LEU A 157 26.09 -13.22 25.65
C LEU A 157 26.86 -13.50 26.96
N LYS A 158 26.50 -12.82 28.06
CA LYS A 158 27.13 -13.06 29.37
C LYS A 158 26.64 -14.34 30.04
N MET A 159 25.36 -14.69 29.86
CA MET A 159 24.77 -15.89 30.44
C MET A 159 25.27 -17.14 29.72
N GLU A 160 25.31 -17.11 28.40
CA GLU A 160 25.83 -18.15 27.54
C GLU A 160 27.32 -18.42 27.80
N ALA A 161 28.12 -17.36 27.94
CA ALA A 161 29.53 -17.50 28.31
C ALA A 161 29.70 -18.21 29.67
N ARG A 162 28.78 -18.01 30.64
CA ARG A 162 28.81 -18.69 31.94
C ARG A 162 28.32 -20.14 31.85
N THR A 163 27.24 -20.41 31.10
CA THR A 163 26.71 -21.78 30.95
C THR A 163 27.67 -22.68 30.18
N ALA A 164 28.40 -22.12 29.20
CA ALA A 164 29.41 -22.84 28.44
C ALA A 164 30.71 -23.14 29.23
N THR A 165 30.92 -22.53 30.41
CA THR A 165 32.09 -22.89 31.24
C THR A 165 31.91 -24.26 31.90
N CYS A 166 32.86 -25.15 31.65
CA CYS A 166 32.93 -26.47 32.27
C CYS A 166 34.29 -26.66 32.96
N TYR A 167 34.27 -27.12 34.21
CA TYR A 167 35.44 -27.59 34.93
C TYR A 167 35.66 -29.07 34.62
N ILE A 168 36.80 -29.38 34.02
CA ILE A 168 37.16 -30.73 33.60
C ILE A 168 38.26 -31.26 34.54
N LEU A 169 38.07 -32.45 35.11
CA LEU A 169 39.06 -33.16 35.92
C LEU A 169 39.26 -34.55 35.31
N PHE A 170 40.51 -34.94 35.04
CA PHE A 170 40.85 -36.22 34.40
C PHE A 170 40.09 -36.49 33.08
N GLY A 171 39.82 -35.44 32.28
CA GLY A 171 39.11 -35.57 31.01
C GLY A 171 37.59 -35.73 31.13
N MET A 172 37.03 -35.69 32.34
CA MET A 172 35.59 -35.72 32.57
C MET A 172 35.09 -34.35 33.10
N PRO A 173 33.97 -33.81 32.59
CA PRO A 173 33.38 -32.59 33.14
C PRO A 173 32.83 -32.89 34.55
N VAL A 174 33.38 -32.22 35.56
CA VAL A 174 32.97 -32.36 36.97
C VAL A 174 31.88 -31.36 37.33
N SER A 175 31.86 -30.21 36.66
CA SER A 175 30.81 -29.20 36.81
C SER A 175 30.75 -28.34 35.57
N CYS A 176 29.58 -28.25 34.94
CA CYS A 176 29.31 -27.31 33.87
C CYS A 176 28.30 -26.27 34.34
N GLY A 177 28.44 -25.03 33.90
CA GLY A 177 27.46 -23.98 34.16
C GLY A 177 26.07 -24.36 33.63
N ASP A 178 26.02 -25.15 32.57
CA ASP A 178 24.81 -25.70 31.96
C ASP A 178 24.00 -26.62 32.89
N TRP A 179 24.61 -27.20 33.93
CA TRP A 179 23.90 -28.06 34.88
C TRP A 179 22.94 -27.26 35.79
N ASN A 180 23.06 -25.93 35.82
CA ASN A 180 22.07 -25.08 36.46
C ASN A 180 20.85 -24.90 35.54
N MET A 181 19.78 -25.64 35.83
CA MET A 181 18.52 -25.63 35.07
C MET A 181 17.92 -24.23 34.87
N GLU A 182 18.15 -23.30 35.80
CA GLU A 182 17.65 -21.93 35.67
C GLU A 182 18.39 -21.16 34.57
N TRP A 183 19.71 -21.30 34.51
CA TRP A 183 20.53 -20.62 33.51
C TRP A 183 20.34 -21.26 32.13
N HIS A 184 20.30 -22.58 32.08
CA HIS A 184 19.99 -23.32 30.85
C HIS A 184 18.65 -22.86 30.26
N LYS A 185 17.59 -22.82 31.08
CA LYS A 185 16.26 -22.35 30.64
C LYS A 185 16.30 -20.92 30.09
N LYS A 186 17.05 -20.00 30.70
CA LYS A 186 17.17 -18.61 30.24
C LYS A 186 17.88 -18.49 28.90
N VAL A 187 18.97 -19.24 28.69
CA VAL A 187 19.72 -19.27 27.43
C VAL A 187 18.85 -19.86 26.31
N GLU A 188 18.19 -20.99 26.57
CA GLU A 188 17.28 -21.61 25.61
C GLU A 188 16.09 -20.70 25.26
N GLN A 189 15.51 -19.99 26.24
CA GLN A 189 14.47 -18.99 25.97
C GLN A 189 14.99 -17.85 25.09
N ALA A 190 16.20 -17.35 25.32
CA ALA A 190 16.80 -16.30 24.50
C ALA A 190 17.05 -16.79 23.06
N HIS A 191 17.53 -18.02 22.88
CA HIS A 191 17.70 -18.64 21.56
C HIS A 191 16.36 -18.79 20.82
N LEU A 192 15.34 -19.32 21.48
CA LEU A 192 14.00 -19.44 20.91
C LEU A 192 13.41 -18.09 20.49
N LEU A 193 13.55 -17.06 21.32
CA LEU A 193 13.08 -15.70 20.98
C LEU A 193 13.87 -15.13 19.81
N GLY A 194 15.19 -15.27 19.81
CA GLY A 194 16.05 -14.83 18.70
C GLY A 194 15.67 -15.49 17.39
N GLU A 195 15.45 -16.80 17.39
CA GLU A 195 15.03 -17.58 16.22
C GLU A 195 13.66 -17.12 15.68
N LYS A 196 12.73 -16.68 16.55
CA LYS A 196 11.42 -16.16 16.14
C LYS A 196 11.46 -14.72 15.62
N ILE A 197 12.37 -13.88 16.12
CA ILE A 197 12.48 -12.48 15.68
C ILE A 197 13.00 -12.39 14.24
N VAL A 198 14.00 -13.20 13.86
CA VAL A 198 14.62 -13.16 12.52
C VAL A 198 13.61 -13.29 11.36
N PRO A 199 12.71 -14.29 11.31
CA PRO A 199 11.74 -14.41 10.21
C PRO A 199 10.71 -13.27 10.21
N LEU A 200 10.35 -12.71 11.36
CA LEU A 200 9.47 -11.53 11.44
C LEU A 200 10.14 -10.29 10.85
N GLN A 201 11.43 -10.11 11.13
CA GLN A 201 12.23 -9.02 10.57
C GLN A 201 12.38 -9.15 9.05
N VAL A 202 12.59 -10.36 8.54
CA VAL A 202 12.61 -10.62 7.08
C VAL A 202 11.26 -10.30 6.45
N ALA A 203 10.16 -10.73 7.07
CA ALA A 203 8.81 -10.44 6.58
C ALA A 203 8.52 -8.93 6.54
N LEU A 204 8.89 -8.19 7.59
CA LEU A 204 8.73 -6.73 7.64
C LEU A 204 9.56 -6.00 6.58
N ASN A 205 10.81 -6.39 6.37
CA ASN A 205 11.63 -5.83 5.30
C ASN A 205 11.03 -6.12 3.92
N GLY A 206 10.47 -7.32 3.73
CA GLY A 206 9.72 -7.66 2.52
C GLY A 206 8.49 -6.76 2.31
N GLN A 207 7.73 -6.48 3.36
CA GLN A 207 6.59 -5.56 3.32
C GLN A 207 7.01 -4.11 3.01
N TYR A 208 8.13 -3.65 3.61
CA TYR A 208 8.69 -2.32 3.34
C TYR A 208 9.13 -2.18 1.88
N ALA A 209 9.81 -3.21 1.35
CA ALA A 209 10.21 -3.26 -0.06
C ALA A 209 8.99 -3.28 -0.98
N LEU A 210 7.94 -4.05 -0.64
CA LEU A 210 6.68 -4.07 -1.39
C LEU A 210 6.00 -2.71 -1.40
N ALA A 211 5.89 -2.03 -0.24
CA ALA A 211 5.30 -0.70 -0.15
C ALA A 211 6.08 0.32 -0.99
N THR A 212 7.41 0.26 -0.96
CA THR A 212 8.28 1.11 -1.79
C THR A 212 8.10 0.80 -3.28
N TYR A 213 7.98 -0.47 -3.65
CA TYR A 213 7.70 -0.88 -5.02
C TYR A 213 6.34 -0.36 -5.51
N ILE A 214 5.30 -0.47 -4.68
CA ILE A 214 3.96 0.03 -4.98
C ILE A 214 4.00 1.55 -5.22
N ALA A 215 4.63 2.30 -4.32
CA ALA A 215 4.75 3.74 -4.42
C ALA A 215 5.42 4.19 -5.72
N ASN A 216 6.51 3.54 -6.11
CA ASN A 216 7.32 3.95 -7.26
C ASN A 216 6.77 3.46 -8.61
N ASN A 217 6.11 2.29 -8.66
CA ASN A 217 5.78 1.63 -9.93
C ASN A 217 4.29 1.64 -10.29
N MET A 218 3.37 1.54 -9.32
CA MET A 218 1.95 1.29 -9.64
C MET A 218 1.31 2.44 -10.42
N LEU A 219 1.65 3.68 -10.09
CA LEU A 219 1.15 4.83 -10.86
C LEU A 219 2.05 5.19 -12.04
N GLY A 220 3.37 5.20 -11.84
CA GLY A 220 4.30 5.65 -12.88
C GLY A 220 4.41 4.68 -14.07
N VAL A 221 4.29 3.38 -13.82
CA VAL A 221 4.52 2.34 -14.84
C VAL A 221 3.21 1.66 -15.23
N PHE A 222 2.45 1.14 -14.25
CA PHE A 222 1.28 0.30 -14.55
C PHE A 222 0.11 1.09 -15.14
N LEU A 223 -0.12 2.33 -14.69
CA LEU A 223 -1.23 3.13 -15.18
C LEU A 223 -1.05 3.57 -16.66
N PRO A 224 0.09 4.16 -17.08
CA PRO A 224 0.33 4.46 -18.49
C PRO A 224 0.32 3.22 -19.37
N LEU A 225 0.92 2.12 -18.90
CA LEU A 225 0.92 0.84 -19.62
C LEU A 225 -0.51 0.33 -19.82
N GLY A 226 -1.36 0.40 -18.80
CA GLY A 226 -2.77 0.02 -18.88
C GLY A 226 -3.56 0.87 -19.88
N ILE A 227 -3.29 2.18 -19.95
CA ILE A 227 -3.90 3.10 -20.93
C ILE A 227 -3.46 2.72 -22.35
N ILE A 228 -2.17 2.45 -22.57
CA ILE A 228 -1.64 2.04 -23.88
C ILE A 228 -2.23 0.70 -24.32
N LEU A 229 -2.29 -0.31 -23.43
CA LEU A 229 -2.88 -1.61 -23.77
C LEU A 229 -4.37 -1.54 -24.08
N ARG A 230 -5.07 -0.50 -23.62
CA ARG A 230 -6.48 -0.28 -23.92
C ARG A 230 -6.74 0.09 -25.38
N ILE A 231 -5.71 0.59 -26.06
CA ILE A 231 -5.74 1.03 -27.46
C ILE A 231 -5.96 -0.15 -28.39
N PHE A 232 -5.29 -1.27 -28.12
CA PHE A 232 -5.39 -2.45 -28.96
C PHE A 232 -6.64 -3.25 -28.58
N PRO A 233 -7.53 -3.57 -29.54
CA PRO A 233 -8.74 -4.34 -29.28
C PRO A 233 -8.48 -5.66 -28.55
N ILE A 234 -7.37 -6.33 -28.88
CA ILE A 234 -7.00 -7.64 -28.33
C ILE A 234 -6.51 -7.54 -26.87
N THR A 235 -5.76 -6.49 -26.50
CA THR A 235 -5.20 -6.34 -25.14
C THR A 235 -6.04 -5.44 -24.24
N ARG A 236 -7.21 -5.01 -24.70
CA ARG A 236 -8.08 -4.07 -23.98
C ARG A 236 -8.49 -4.59 -22.60
N GLY A 237 -8.79 -5.90 -22.51
CA GLY A 237 -9.12 -6.54 -21.25
C GLY A 237 -7.98 -6.47 -20.23
N VAL A 238 -6.76 -6.72 -20.69
CA VAL A 238 -5.53 -6.64 -19.87
C VAL A 238 -5.26 -5.20 -19.43
N GLY A 239 -5.48 -4.23 -20.31
CA GLY A 239 -5.36 -2.81 -19.98
C GLY A 239 -6.28 -2.38 -18.83
N GLY A 240 -7.55 -2.80 -18.86
CA GLY A 240 -8.49 -2.55 -17.76
C GLY A 240 -8.05 -3.18 -16.43
N LEU A 241 -7.52 -4.40 -16.47
CA LEU A 241 -6.97 -5.10 -15.31
C LEU A 241 -5.73 -4.37 -14.73
N LEU A 242 -4.80 -3.92 -15.58
CA LEU A 242 -3.62 -3.17 -15.11
C LEU A 242 -4.00 -1.84 -14.45
N ILE A 243 -4.99 -1.13 -15.00
CA ILE A 243 -5.52 0.11 -14.40
C ILE A 243 -6.16 -0.21 -13.04
N ALA A 244 -6.96 -1.28 -12.94
CA ALA A 244 -7.56 -1.70 -11.67
C ALA A 244 -6.50 -2.04 -10.61
N ILE A 245 -5.45 -2.79 -10.98
CA ILE A 245 -4.32 -3.13 -10.11
C ILE A 245 -3.62 -1.87 -9.62
N ALA A 246 -3.29 -0.94 -10.53
CA ALA A 246 -2.62 0.31 -10.19
C ALA A 246 -3.42 1.10 -9.13
N ILE A 247 -4.72 1.28 -9.35
CA ILE A 247 -5.59 2.03 -8.43
C ILE A 247 -5.79 1.26 -7.12
N GLY A 248 -6.02 -0.05 -7.17
CA GLY A 248 -6.26 -0.89 -6.00
C GLY A 248 -5.07 -0.93 -5.06
N PHE A 249 -3.87 -1.16 -5.58
CA PHE A 249 -2.66 -1.22 -4.75
C PHE A 249 -2.17 0.16 -4.30
N TYR A 250 -2.39 1.21 -5.08
CA TYR A 250 -1.95 2.54 -4.67
C TYR A 250 -2.90 3.20 -3.65
N PHE A 251 -4.22 3.07 -3.82
CA PHE A 251 -5.20 3.72 -2.94
C PHE A 251 -5.80 2.78 -1.92
N VAL A 252 -6.36 1.66 -2.36
CA VAL A 252 -7.16 0.80 -1.48
C VAL A 252 -6.27 0.08 -0.47
N PHE A 253 -5.14 -0.49 -0.92
CA PHE A 253 -4.21 -1.21 -0.04
C PHE A 253 -3.73 -0.38 1.17
N PRO A 254 -3.10 0.81 1.00
CA PRO A 254 -2.62 1.57 2.16
C PRO A 254 -3.76 2.11 3.03
N VAL A 255 -4.91 2.48 2.45
CA VAL A 255 -6.07 2.95 3.23
C VAL A 255 -6.59 1.84 4.13
N ILE A 256 -6.78 0.63 3.60
CA ILE A 256 -7.24 -0.51 4.38
C ILE A 256 -6.20 -0.91 5.43
N PHE A 257 -4.91 -0.87 5.09
CA PHE A 257 -3.84 -1.14 6.06
C PHE A 257 -3.88 -0.16 7.24
N VAL A 258 -4.04 1.14 6.97
CA VAL A 258 -4.15 2.17 8.00
C VAL A 258 -5.42 2.01 8.83
N MET A 259 -6.55 1.64 8.20
CA MET A 259 -7.80 1.42 8.92
C MET A 259 -7.79 0.19 9.85
N GLN A 260 -7.00 -0.83 9.52
CA GLN A 260 -6.92 -2.05 10.31
C GLN A 260 -6.05 -1.92 11.56
N ASP A 261 -5.05 -1.04 11.51
CA ASP A 261 -4.14 -0.85 12.62
C ASP A 261 -4.62 0.30 13.54
N PRO A 262 -5.11 -0.01 14.76
CA PRO A 262 -5.61 1.00 15.69
C PRO A 262 -4.54 1.99 16.15
N THR A 263 -3.25 1.67 15.95
CA THR A 263 -2.15 2.57 16.35
C THR A 263 -2.02 3.80 15.45
N PHE A 264 -2.67 3.84 14.28
CA PHE A 264 -2.70 5.04 13.44
C PHE A 264 -3.65 6.12 13.98
N VAL A 265 -4.65 5.75 14.77
CA VAL A 265 -5.57 6.71 15.38
C VAL A 265 -4.94 7.21 16.67
N LYS A 266 -4.35 8.41 16.66
CA LYS A 266 -3.98 9.09 17.91
C LYS A 266 -5.27 9.25 18.73
N ALA A 267 -5.33 8.59 19.87
CA ALA A 267 -6.33 8.92 20.88
C ALA A 267 -6.16 10.41 21.19
N ALA A 268 -7.18 11.21 20.85
CA ALA A 268 -7.19 12.63 21.12
C ALA A 268 -7.04 12.84 22.63
N GLY A 269 -5.81 13.16 23.06
CA GLY A 269 -5.39 13.15 24.45
C GLY A 269 -5.29 11.73 25.02
N ARG A 270 -4.13 11.38 25.61
CA ARG A 270 -4.22 10.60 26.85
C ARG A 270 -5.20 11.39 27.71
N PRO A 271 -6.31 10.81 28.22
CA PRO A 271 -7.07 11.50 29.23
C PRO A 271 -6.04 11.92 30.28
N SER A 272 -5.87 13.23 30.48
CA SER A 272 -5.16 13.73 31.65
C SER A 272 -5.70 12.93 32.82
N ALA A 273 -4.84 12.42 33.69
CA ALA A 273 -5.09 11.37 34.71
C ALA A 273 -6.26 11.64 35.70
N ILE A 274 -7.10 12.63 35.41
CA ILE A 274 -8.26 13.12 36.13
C ILE A 274 -9.59 12.53 35.59
N MET A 275 -9.63 11.87 34.41
CA MET A 275 -10.86 11.16 33.97
C MET A 275 -10.83 9.67 34.36
N GLN A 276 -10.84 9.40 35.66
CA GLN A 276 -11.34 8.14 36.23
C GLN A 276 -12.85 8.27 36.51
N ASP A 277 -13.64 8.60 35.49
CA ASP A 277 -15.09 8.45 35.63
C ASP A 277 -15.42 7.01 35.19
N PRO A 278 -15.77 6.10 36.12
CA PRO A 278 -15.98 4.68 35.83
C PRO A 278 -17.13 4.40 34.85
N ASP A 279 -17.91 5.44 34.48
CA ASP A 279 -19.09 5.31 33.62
C ASP A 279 -18.83 5.61 32.13
N MET A 280 -17.61 5.96 31.72
CA MET A 280 -17.32 6.18 30.30
C MET A 280 -17.07 4.87 29.55
N CYS A 281 -18.16 4.25 29.07
CA CYS A 281 -18.09 3.20 28.07
C CYS A 281 -17.62 3.76 26.72
N PHE A 282 -16.36 3.52 26.35
CA PHE A 282 -15.89 3.83 25.00
C PHE A 282 -16.44 2.82 23.99
N ALA A 283 -17.57 3.14 23.36
CA ALA A 283 -18.07 2.34 22.25
C ALA A 283 -17.22 2.57 20.98
N GLY A 284 -16.75 1.48 20.37
CA GLY A 284 -16.08 1.49 19.06
C GLY A 284 -14.54 1.51 19.08
N PHE A 285 -13.94 1.67 17.90
CA PHE A 285 -12.49 1.52 17.66
C PHE A 285 -11.64 2.51 18.47
N LYS A 286 -12.18 3.70 18.78
CA LYS A 286 -11.51 4.74 19.57
C LYS A 286 -11.28 4.31 21.03
N GLY A 287 -12.16 3.48 21.60
CA GLY A 287 -11.99 2.94 22.95
C GLY A 287 -10.88 1.90 23.03
N VAL A 288 -10.82 1.01 22.05
CA VAL A 288 -9.78 -0.02 21.94
C VAL A 288 -8.40 0.61 21.77
N SER A 289 -8.28 1.68 20.96
CA SER A 289 -7.00 2.37 20.79
C SER A 289 -6.53 3.06 22.08
N ILE A 290 -7.44 3.64 22.87
CA ILE A 290 -7.11 4.19 24.20
C ILE A 290 -6.64 3.07 25.12
N LEU A 291 -7.34 1.93 25.17
CA LEU A 291 -6.99 0.80 26.04
C LEU A 291 -5.60 0.24 25.69
N ILE A 292 -5.33 0.01 24.41
CA ILE A 292 -4.02 -0.47 23.91
C ILE A 292 -2.91 0.53 24.20
N ASN A 293 -3.16 1.83 24.00
CA ASN A 293 -2.17 2.88 24.29
C ASN A 293 -2.01 3.18 25.79
N SER A 294 -2.93 2.71 26.63
CA SER A 294 -2.90 2.88 28.09
C SER A 294 -2.14 1.77 28.82
N ILE A 295 -1.81 0.67 28.12
CA ILE A 295 -0.84 -0.30 28.62
C ILE A 295 0.46 0.48 28.80
N PRO A 296 0.93 0.66 30.04
CA PRO A 296 2.07 1.52 30.32
C PRO A 296 3.28 0.95 29.56
N GLN A 297 3.70 1.66 28.50
CA GLN A 297 5.08 1.58 28.08
C GLN A 297 5.86 2.14 29.24
N SER A 298 6.39 1.24 30.07
CA SER A 298 7.27 1.56 31.17
C SER A 298 8.50 2.25 30.58
N GLU A 299 8.44 3.57 30.53
CA GLU A 299 9.50 4.50 30.11
C GLU A 299 10.59 4.63 31.20
N ASP A 300 10.71 3.61 32.07
CA ASP A 300 11.73 3.54 33.10
C ASP A 300 12.93 2.76 32.55
N ASP A 301 13.92 3.54 32.12
CA ASP A 301 15.10 3.24 31.31
C ASP A 301 16.12 2.26 31.94
N SER A 302 15.71 1.46 32.93
CA SER A 302 16.61 0.54 33.64
C SER A 302 15.96 -0.72 34.22
N ILE A 303 14.65 -0.92 34.05
CA ILE A 303 14.01 -2.15 34.50
C ILE A 303 14.43 -3.25 33.52
N SER A 304 15.22 -4.19 34.01
CA SER A 304 15.60 -5.40 33.29
C SER A 304 14.34 -6.11 32.79
N MET A 305 13.92 -5.82 31.54
CA MET A 305 12.78 -6.51 30.95
C MET A 305 13.08 -8.02 30.94
N ASP A 306 12.19 -8.76 31.59
CA ASP A 306 12.22 -10.21 31.70
C ASP A 306 11.87 -10.84 30.34
N TYR A 307 12.40 -12.02 30.06
CA TYR A 307 12.17 -12.76 28.81
C TYR A 307 10.68 -13.04 28.56
N ASN A 308 9.89 -13.12 29.64
CA ASN A 308 8.44 -13.30 29.59
C ASN A 308 7.74 -12.12 28.88
N ASN A 309 8.16 -10.88 29.16
CA ASN A 309 7.57 -9.69 28.53
C ASN A 309 7.88 -9.62 27.04
N TYR A 310 9.10 -10.06 26.64
CA TYR A 310 9.46 -10.15 25.23
C TYR A 310 8.60 -11.18 24.50
N GLY A 311 8.28 -12.31 25.13
CA GLY A 311 7.38 -13.31 24.55
C GLY A 311 5.99 -12.77 24.25
N GLU A 312 5.39 -12.02 25.18
CA GLU A 312 4.07 -11.41 25.00
C GLU A 312 4.08 -10.35 23.90
N LEU A 313 5.06 -9.44 23.94
CA LEU A 313 5.21 -8.40 22.91
C LEU A 313 5.44 -9.01 21.52
N LEU A 314 6.26 -10.06 21.43
CA LEU A 314 6.53 -10.77 20.19
C LEU A 314 5.28 -11.47 19.64
N ALA A 315 4.46 -12.08 20.51
CA ALA A 315 3.20 -12.70 20.10
C ALA A 315 2.22 -11.66 19.53
N GLN A 316 2.10 -10.51 20.18
CA GLN A 316 1.26 -9.41 19.71
C GLN A 316 1.76 -8.85 18.37
N LEU A 317 3.07 -8.60 18.26
CA LEU A 317 3.69 -8.13 17.01
C LEU A 317 3.53 -9.15 15.88
N THR A 318 3.64 -10.45 16.16
CA THR A 318 3.48 -11.51 15.16
C THR A 318 2.10 -11.46 14.52
N VAL A 319 1.04 -11.37 15.31
CA VAL A 319 -0.34 -11.25 14.79
C VAL A 319 -0.48 -9.98 13.97
N LYS A 320 0.02 -8.84 14.46
CA LYS A 320 -0.04 -7.55 13.78
C LYS A 320 0.64 -7.57 12.40
N ILE A 321 1.88 -8.09 12.36
CA ILE A 321 2.74 -8.10 11.17
C ILE A 321 2.22 -9.08 10.12
N MET A 322 1.66 -10.22 10.51
CA MET A 322 1.20 -11.23 9.56
C MET A 322 -0.25 -11.00 9.10
N PHE A 323 -1.14 -10.64 10.02
CA PHE A 323 -2.58 -10.62 9.74
C PHE A 323 -3.00 -9.37 8.95
N TYR A 324 -2.60 -8.17 9.38
CA TYR A 324 -3.07 -6.92 8.76
C TYR A 324 -2.69 -6.79 7.27
N PRO A 325 -1.42 -6.96 6.86
CA PRO A 325 -1.07 -6.85 5.44
C PRO A 325 -1.74 -7.94 4.60
N PHE A 326 -2.01 -9.13 5.15
CA PHE A 326 -2.76 -10.16 4.44
C PHE A 326 -4.21 -9.76 4.17
N VAL A 327 -4.91 -9.22 5.18
CA VAL A 327 -6.29 -8.76 5.00
C VAL A 327 -6.34 -7.54 4.07
N ALA A 328 -5.42 -6.58 4.23
CA ALA A 328 -5.31 -5.43 3.33
C ALA A 328 -5.06 -5.85 1.87
N PHE A 329 -4.18 -6.82 1.66
CA PHE A 329 -3.91 -7.39 0.34
C PHE A 329 -5.13 -8.10 -0.25
N ALA A 330 -5.82 -8.93 0.54
CA ALA A 330 -7.03 -9.62 0.10
C ALA A 330 -8.15 -8.64 -0.29
N LEU A 331 -8.38 -7.58 0.49
CA LEU A 331 -9.36 -6.55 0.19
C LEU A 331 -8.98 -5.74 -1.07
N ALA A 332 -7.70 -5.43 -1.25
CA ALA A 332 -7.22 -4.80 -2.47
C ALA A 332 -7.48 -5.69 -3.70
N LEU A 333 -7.25 -7.00 -3.61
CA LEU A 333 -7.56 -7.95 -4.69
C LEU A 333 -9.06 -8.06 -4.99
N ILE A 334 -9.91 -8.05 -3.95
CA ILE A 334 -11.37 -8.04 -4.12
C ILE A 334 -11.79 -6.76 -4.85
N PHE A 335 -11.23 -5.62 -4.48
CA PHE A 335 -11.46 -4.35 -5.19
C PHE A 335 -11.01 -4.44 -6.65
N VAL A 336 -9.81 -4.94 -6.93
CA VAL A 336 -9.29 -5.10 -8.30
C VAL A 336 -10.24 -5.96 -9.13
N ARG A 337 -10.73 -7.08 -8.57
CA ARG A 337 -11.69 -7.96 -9.24
C ARG A 337 -13.03 -7.27 -9.52
N ALA A 338 -13.51 -6.44 -8.59
CA ALA A 338 -14.76 -5.69 -8.76
C ALA A 338 -14.60 -4.52 -9.76
N ALA A 339 -13.44 -3.87 -9.77
CA ALA A 339 -13.15 -2.72 -10.63
C ALA A 339 -12.84 -3.13 -12.08
N THR A 340 -12.25 -4.31 -12.31
CA THR A 340 -11.82 -4.73 -13.65
C THR A 340 -12.98 -4.75 -14.68
N PRO A 341 -14.16 -5.35 -14.40
CA PRO A 341 -15.30 -5.31 -15.33
C PRO A 341 -15.83 -3.90 -15.55
N LEU A 342 -15.85 -3.05 -14.51
CA LEU A 342 -16.27 -1.65 -14.63
C LEU A 342 -15.34 -0.87 -15.57
N LEU A 343 -14.05 -1.22 -15.57
CA LEU A 343 -13.07 -0.64 -16.48
C LEU A 343 -13.13 -1.24 -17.89
N GLY A 344 -14.09 -2.12 -18.19
CA GLY A 344 -14.22 -2.80 -19.49
C GLY A 344 -13.25 -3.97 -19.65
N GLY A 345 -12.68 -4.48 -18.55
CA GLY A 345 -11.91 -5.71 -18.53
C GLY A 345 -12.84 -6.91 -18.49
N ASP A 346 -13.15 -7.49 -19.66
CA ASP A 346 -13.90 -8.73 -19.70
C ASP A 346 -12.98 -9.92 -19.38
N THR A 347 -12.91 -10.26 -18.09
CA THR A 347 -12.14 -11.42 -17.62
C THR A 347 -12.62 -12.73 -18.25
N GLY A 348 -13.86 -12.78 -18.75
CA GLY A 348 -14.41 -13.93 -19.44
C GLY A 348 -13.72 -14.21 -20.77
N GLU A 349 -13.32 -13.18 -21.52
CA GLU A 349 -12.59 -13.36 -22.78
C GLU A 349 -11.15 -13.84 -22.54
N ILE A 350 -10.48 -13.33 -21.51
CA ILE A 350 -9.12 -13.76 -21.16
C ILE A 350 -9.12 -15.24 -20.74
N MET A 351 -10.06 -15.66 -19.89
CA MET A 351 -10.18 -17.08 -19.53
C MET A 351 -10.49 -17.96 -20.73
N ARG A 352 -11.34 -17.49 -21.67
CA ARG A 352 -11.62 -18.23 -22.91
C ARG A 352 -10.42 -18.31 -23.84
N MET A 353 -9.54 -17.31 -23.84
CA MET A 353 -8.32 -17.32 -24.65
C MET A 353 -7.27 -18.27 -24.05
N ILE A 354 -7.10 -18.27 -22.72
CA ILE A 354 -6.22 -19.21 -22.02
C ILE A 354 -6.73 -20.65 -22.18
N ALA A 355 -8.04 -20.88 -22.01
CA ALA A 355 -8.65 -22.20 -22.16
C ALA A 355 -8.64 -22.75 -23.60
N LYS A 356 -8.32 -21.93 -24.61
CA LYS A 356 -8.08 -22.39 -25.99
C LYS A 356 -6.61 -22.76 -26.26
N LEU A 357 -5.70 -22.35 -25.38
CA LEU A 357 -4.26 -22.61 -25.49
C LEU A 357 -3.81 -23.82 -24.66
N THR A 358 -4.57 -24.17 -23.62
CA THR A 358 -4.47 -25.44 -22.87
C THR A 358 -5.39 -26.48 -23.49
#